data_AF-A0A8S2EHH2-F1
#
_entry.id   AF-A0A8S2EHH2-F1
#
_cell.length_a   1.000
_cell.length_b   1.000
_cell.length_c   1.000
_cell.angle_alpha   90.00
_cell.angle_beta   90.00
_cell.angle_gamma   90.00
#
_symmetry.space_group_name_H-M   'P 1'
#
loop_
_entity.id
_entity.type
_entity.pdbx_description
1 polymer ?
#
loop_
_entity_poly.entity_id
_entity_poly.type
_entity_poly.pdbx_seq_one_letter_code
_entity_poly.pdbx_strand_id
1 'polypeptide(L)'
;MLKGCLFNYKPCLEEDFISFTSPNYGPCYIFNAKLKNSTDDNVRYTNQYGQYGVPSLVLYVHSHQCIPYTTDSAGVVVIIHDNTQLPMIETSDIELAPGKRHRLNYKKKKSNFFSSPYSTCANQPSSVIMDMFENYNDADYGYSRMICRGLCLMVLQYRMLFLSLL
;
A
#
# COMPACT_ATOMS: atom_id res chain seq x y z
N MET A 1 4.79 -11.94 12.35
CA MET A 1 3.38 -11.65 12.03
C MET A 1 2.79 -12.68 11.07
N LEU A 2 3.52 -13.05 10.00
CA LEU A 2 3.12 -14.08 9.05
C LEU A 2 3.34 -15.49 9.65
N LYS A 3 2.37 -16.39 9.50
CA LYS A 3 2.48 -17.81 9.89
C LYS A 3 2.35 -18.76 8.72
N GLY A 4 1.67 -18.35 7.66
CA GLY A 4 1.53 -19.12 6.44
C GLY A 4 1.15 -18.21 5.28
N CYS A 5 1.69 -18.52 4.10
CA CYS A 5 1.44 -17.76 2.88
C CYS A 5 1.41 -18.72 1.70
N LEU A 6 0.33 -18.66 0.92
CA LEU A 6 0.18 -19.42 -0.31
C LEU A 6 -0.35 -18.50 -1.41
N PHE A 7 0.31 -18.52 -2.56
CA PHE A 7 -0.14 -17.84 -3.77
C PHE A 7 0.06 -18.75 -4.97
N ASN A 8 -1.01 -19.04 -5.71
CA ASN A 8 -0.96 -19.90 -6.91
C ASN A 8 -0.27 -21.25 -6.64
N TYR A 9 -0.65 -21.93 -5.55
CA TYR A 9 -0.07 -23.19 -5.07
C TYR A 9 1.42 -23.15 -4.68
N LYS A 10 2.05 -21.98 -4.69
CA LYS A 10 3.44 -21.82 -4.25
C LYS A 10 3.45 -21.19 -2.85
N PRO A 11 4.29 -21.72 -1.93
CA PRO A 11 4.54 -21.04 -0.68
C PRO A 11 5.21 -19.70 -0.97
N CYS A 12 4.79 -18.67 -0.24
CA CYS A 12 5.47 -17.38 -0.19
C CYS A 12 6.21 -17.22 1.13
N LEU A 13 7.36 -16.56 1.09
CA LEU A 13 8.21 -16.32 2.26
C LEU A 13 8.10 -14.86 2.72
N GLU A 14 8.60 -14.53 3.91
CA GLU A 14 8.64 -13.15 4.39
C GLU A 14 9.48 -12.25 3.47
N GLU A 15 10.48 -12.82 2.78
CA GLU A 15 11.31 -12.16 1.77
C GLU A 15 10.53 -11.72 0.53
N ASP A 16 9.35 -12.31 0.27
CA ASP A 16 8.47 -11.90 -0.83
C ASP A 16 7.68 -10.61 -0.52
N PHE A 17 7.84 -10.06 0.68
CA PHE A 17 7.14 -8.87 1.13
C PHE A 17 8.09 -7.69 1.29
N ILE A 18 7.66 -6.53 0.83
CA ILE A 18 8.34 -5.27 1.15
C ILE A 18 7.73 -4.73 2.44
N SER A 19 8.58 -4.33 3.38
CA SER A 19 8.13 -3.70 4.61
C SER A 19 8.23 -2.18 4.55
N PHE A 20 7.29 -1.49 5.17
CA PHE A 20 7.36 -0.06 5.44
C PHE A 20 6.70 0.22 6.80
N THR A 21 7.08 1.32 7.44
CA THR A 21 6.50 1.68 8.75
C THR A 21 5.48 2.78 8.56
N SER A 22 4.22 2.49 8.92
CA SER A 22 3.16 3.49 9.04
C SER A 22 3.26 4.20 10.40
N PRO A 23 3.12 5.53 10.46
CA PRO A 23 3.05 6.25 11.73
C PRO A 23 1.88 5.81 12.62
N ASN A 24 0.74 5.46 12.01
CA ASN A 24 -0.49 5.11 12.72
C ASN A 24 -0.63 3.62 13.01
N TYR A 25 -0.13 2.75 12.12
CA TYR A 25 -0.33 1.29 12.20
C TYR A 25 0.95 0.50 12.50
N GLY A 26 2.12 1.16 12.53
CA GLY A 26 3.40 0.50 12.74
C GLY A 26 3.88 -0.30 11.52
N PRO A 27 4.58 -1.44 11.69
CA PRO A 27 5.19 -2.18 10.59
C PRO A 27 4.13 -2.81 9.68
N CYS A 28 4.16 -2.40 8.41
CA CYS A 28 3.28 -2.85 7.34
C CYS A 28 4.08 -3.70 6.34
N TYR A 29 3.39 -4.65 5.69
CA TYR A 29 3.99 -5.59 4.74
C TYR A 29 3.17 -5.63 3.45
N ILE A 30 3.84 -5.44 2.31
CA ILE A 30 3.20 -5.38 1.00
C ILE A 30 3.61 -6.61 0.21
N PHE A 31 2.62 -7.42 -0.16
CA PHE A 31 2.83 -8.53 -1.09
C PHE A 31 2.84 -8.02 -2.53
N ASN A 32 3.76 -8.52 -3.35
CA ASN A 32 3.75 -8.34 -4.80
C ASN A 32 3.91 -6.87 -5.27
N ALA A 33 4.63 -6.02 -4.55
CA ALA A 33 4.90 -4.65 -5.00
C ALA A 33 6.01 -4.60 -6.07
N LYS A 34 5.91 -3.64 -7.00
CA LYS A 34 6.92 -3.44 -8.06
C LYS A 34 8.09 -2.60 -7.52
N LEU A 35 9.32 -3.10 -7.64
CA LEU A 35 10.54 -2.41 -7.19
C LEU A 35 11.18 -1.57 -8.30
N LYS A 36 11.74 -0.39 -7.96
CA LYS A 36 12.34 0.56 -8.94
C LYS A 36 13.48 -0.02 -9.77
N ASN A 37 14.36 -0.81 -9.16
CA ASN A 37 15.60 -1.28 -9.78
C ASN A 37 15.58 -2.78 -10.12
N SER A 38 14.40 -3.40 -10.13
CA SER A 38 14.29 -4.82 -10.48
C SER A 38 14.16 -4.99 -11.98
N THR A 39 15.18 -5.61 -12.60
CA THR A 39 15.21 -5.93 -14.04
C THR A 39 14.28 -7.08 -14.40
N ASP A 40 13.85 -7.86 -13.40
CA ASP A 40 12.89 -8.93 -13.56
C ASP A 40 11.50 -8.41 -13.20
N ASP A 41 10.50 -8.71 -14.03
CA ASP A 41 9.10 -8.34 -13.79
C ASP A 41 8.55 -9.24 -12.66
N ASN A 42 9.04 -9.00 -11.44
CA ASN A 42 8.76 -9.78 -10.23
C ASN A 42 7.29 -9.73 -9.78
N VAL A 43 6.45 -9.00 -10.55
CA VAL A 43 5.01 -8.99 -10.36
C VAL A 43 4.44 -10.36 -10.69
N ARG A 44 3.89 -11.00 -9.66
CA ARG A 44 3.23 -12.29 -9.76
C ARG A 44 1.82 -12.10 -10.32
N TYR A 45 1.54 -12.74 -11.44
CA TYR A 45 0.23 -12.75 -12.08
C TYR A 45 -0.49 -14.08 -11.85
N THR A 46 -1.82 -14.05 -11.94
CA THR A 46 -2.68 -15.22 -11.84
C THR A 46 -3.81 -15.12 -12.85
N ASN A 47 -4.01 -16.20 -13.61
CA ASN A 47 -5.12 -16.35 -14.54
C ASN A 47 -6.24 -17.23 -13.96
N GLN A 48 -6.07 -17.68 -12.71
CA GLN A 48 -7.05 -18.51 -12.02
C GLN A 48 -8.03 -17.62 -11.25
N TYR A 49 -9.31 -17.78 -11.55
CA TYR A 49 -10.39 -17.19 -10.77
C TYR A 49 -10.73 -18.11 -9.58
N GLY A 50 -10.99 -17.53 -8.42
CA GLY A 50 -11.40 -18.27 -7.22
C GLY A 50 -10.27 -18.43 -6.19
N GLN A 51 -10.44 -19.40 -5.29
CA GLN A 51 -9.66 -19.50 -4.04
C GLN A 51 -8.14 -19.66 -4.23
N TYR A 52 -7.71 -20.19 -5.37
CA TYR A 52 -6.32 -20.61 -5.59
C TYR A 52 -5.46 -19.54 -6.26
N GLY A 53 -6.08 -18.64 -7.02
CA GLY A 53 -5.39 -17.51 -7.64
C GLY A 53 -5.20 -16.30 -6.71
N VAL A 54 -5.83 -16.30 -5.55
CA VAL A 54 -5.78 -15.21 -4.57
C VAL A 54 -4.79 -15.56 -3.46
N PRO A 55 -3.98 -14.60 -2.96
CA PRO A 55 -3.09 -14.85 -1.83
C PRO A 55 -3.89 -15.30 -0.59
N SER A 56 -3.49 -16.43 -0.02
CA SER A 56 -4.02 -16.98 1.23
C SER A 56 -2.99 -16.77 2.34
N LEU A 57 -3.33 -15.90 3.30
CA LEU A 57 -2.46 -15.53 4.40
C LEU A 57 -3.01 -16.09 5.72
N VAL A 58 -2.12 -16.66 6.53
CA VAL A 58 -2.38 -16.98 7.93
C VAL A 58 -1.54 -16.02 8.77
N LEU A 59 -2.22 -15.15 9.50
CA LEU A 59 -1.59 -14.10 10.28
C LEU A 59 -1.77 -14.39 11.77
N TYR A 60 -0.73 -14.09 12.54
CA TYR A 60 -0.77 -14.14 13.99
C TYR A 60 -0.80 -12.72 14.56
N VAL A 61 -1.90 -12.39 15.21
CA VAL A 61 -2.09 -11.12 15.93
C VAL A 61 -1.84 -11.37 17.40
N HIS A 62 -0.83 -10.71 17.96
CA HIS A 62 -0.53 -10.85 19.37
C HIS A 62 -1.34 -9.83 20.19
N SER A 63 -2.53 -10.20 20.67
CA SER A 63 -3.45 -9.25 21.31
C SER A 63 -2.93 -8.61 22.60
N HIS A 64 -2.14 -9.33 23.41
CA HIS A 64 -1.47 -8.74 24.59
C HIS A 64 -0.38 -7.72 24.23
N GLN A 65 -0.01 -7.70 22.95
CA GLN A 65 0.83 -6.77 22.20
C GLN A 65 0.47 -5.30 22.23
N CYS A 66 -0.85 -5.12 22.24
CA CYS A 66 -1.50 -3.91 21.80
C CYS A 66 -1.24 -2.82 22.83
N ILE A 67 -0.79 -1.67 22.35
CA ILE A 67 -0.53 -0.51 23.20
C ILE A 67 -1.90 -0.03 23.70
N PRO A 68 -2.19 -0.12 25.01
CA PRO A 68 -3.45 0.35 25.55
C PRO A 68 -3.59 1.85 25.29
N TYR A 69 -4.82 2.33 25.06
CA TYR A 69 -5.17 3.73 24.80
C TYR A 69 -4.83 4.30 23.42
N THR A 70 -3.97 3.64 22.62
CA THR A 70 -3.73 4.04 21.22
C THR A 70 -4.37 3.09 20.21
N THR A 71 -4.74 1.87 20.65
CA THR A 71 -5.41 0.87 19.80
C THR A 71 -6.74 0.47 20.42
N ASP A 72 -7.84 0.79 19.74
CA ASP A 72 -9.20 0.53 20.22
C ASP A 72 -9.62 -0.94 20.02
N SER A 73 -9.01 -1.62 19.06
CA SER A 73 -9.31 -3.02 18.75
C SER A 73 -8.05 -3.80 18.34
N ALA A 74 -8.06 -5.11 18.63
CA ALA A 74 -7.05 -6.03 18.14
C ALA A 74 -7.51 -6.64 16.82
N GLY A 75 -6.84 -6.30 15.73
CA GLY A 75 -7.20 -6.73 14.38
C GLY A 75 -6.05 -6.66 13.40
N VAL A 76 -6.33 -7.02 12.16
CA VAL A 76 -5.42 -6.79 11.02
C VAL A 76 -6.07 -5.78 10.11
N VAL A 77 -5.33 -4.74 9.75
CA VAL A 77 -5.73 -3.80 8.71
C VAL A 77 -5.12 -4.25 7.39
N VAL A 78 -5.94 -4.39 6.35
CA VAL A 78 -5.49 -4.76 5.02
C VAL A 78 -6.01 -3.78 3.97
N ILE A 79 -5.23 -3.60 2.91
CA ILE A 79 -5.60 -2.81 1.75
C ILE A 79 -5.28 -3.57 0.47
N ILE A 80 -6.06 -3.33 -0.58
CA ILE A 80 -5.83 -3.87 -1.92
C ILE A 80 -5.58 -2.68 -2.85
N HIS A 81 -4.39 -2.60 -3.42
CA HIS A 81 -3.99 -1.54 -4.33
C HIS A 81 -3.27 -2.11 -5.56
N ASP A 82 -3.04 -1.27 -6.58
CA ASP A 82 -2.26 -1.69 -7.75
C ASP A 82 -0.78 -1.87 -7.39
N ASN A 83 -0.07 -2.75 -8.09
CA ASN A 83 1.34 -3.08 -7.79
C ASN A 83 2.26 -1.85 -7.90
N THR A 84 1.84 -0.86 -8.70
CA THR A 84 2.50 0.42 -8.93
C THR A 84 1.81 1.56 -8.17
N GLN A 85 0.98 1.30 -7.16
CA GLN A 85 0.36 2.38 -6.38
C GLN A 85 0.90 2.36 -4.95
N LEU A 86 1.18 3.54 -4.41
CA LEU A 86 1.58 3.67 -3.02
C LEU A 86 0.45 3.18 -2.08
N PRO A 87 0.75 2.36 -1.06
CA PRO A 87 -0.22 1.93 -0.07
C PRO A 87 -0.65 3.10 0.84
N MET A 88 -1.83 3.68 0.59
CA MET A 88 -2.40 4.71 1.45
C MET A 88 -3.36 4.09 2.47
N ILE A 89 -2.79 3.38 3.45
CA ILE A 89 -3.53 2.60 4.45
C ILE A 89 -4.54 3.44 5.25
N GLU A 90 -4.23 4.71 5.51
CA GLU A 90 -5.08 5.63 6.30
C GLU A 90 -6.42 6.01 5.62
N THR A 91 -6.62 5.59 4.37
CA THR A 91 -7.70 6.13 3.53
C THR A 91 -8.54 5.07 2.84
N SER A 92 -8.11 3.81 2.87
CA SER A 92 -8.73 2.71 2.15
C SER A 92 -8.50 1.39 2.88
N ASP A 93 -8.61 1.42 4.20
CA ASP A 93 -8.44 0.30 5.10
C ASP A 93 -9.67 -0.63 5.15
N ILE A 94 -9.38 -1.92 5.33
CA ILE A 94 -10.34 -2.95 5.67
C ILE A 94 -9.85 -3.62 6.95
N GLU A 95 -10.62 -3.48 8.02
CA GLU A 95 -10.32 -4.12 9.29
C GLU A 95 -10.83 -5.57 9.32
N LEU A 96 -9.94 -6.49 9.70
CA LEU A 96 -10.22 -7.91 9.81
C LEU A 96 -10.04 -8.38 11.26
N ALA A 97 -11.13 -8.87 11.85
CA ALA A 97 -11.11 -9.42 13.20
C ALA A 97 -10.32 -10.74 13.27
N PRO A 98 -9.53 -10.98 14.33
CA PRO A 98 -8.80 -12.24 14.51
C PRO A 98 -9.75 -13.40 14.84
N GLY A 99 -9.25 -14.64 14.73
CA GLY A 99 -10.00 -15.85 15.10
C GLY A 99 -11.05 -16.31 14.08
N LYS A 100 -11.18 -15.62 12.93
CA LYS A 100 -12.08 -16.00 11.84
C LYS A 100 -11.34 -16.02 10.50
N ARG A 101 -11.83 -16.85 9.58
CA ARG A 101 -11.37 -16.85 8.19
C ARG A 101 -12.13 -15.79 7.41
N HIS A 102 -11.41 -14.80 6.88
CA HIS A 102 -11.97 -13.77 6.02
C HIS A 102 -11.73 -14.09 4.55
N ARG A 103 -12.72 -13.84 3.69
CA ARG A 103 -12.60 -13.99 2.24
C ARG A 103 -13.00 -12.68 1.56
N LEU A 104 -12.01 -11.97 1.04
CA LEU A 104 -12.21 -10.72 0.32
C LEU A 104 -12.36 -11.01 -1.17
N ASN A 105 -13.51 -10.65 -1.74
CA ASN A 105 -13.73 -10.69 -3.18
C ASN A 105 -13.58 -9.27 -3.73
N TYR A 106 -12.86 -9.12 -4.84
CA TYR A 106 -12.68 -7.83 -5.50
C TYR A 106 -12.90 -7.95 -7.00
N LYS A 107 -13.26 -6.83 -7.63
CA LYS A 107 -13.41 -6.71 -9.08
C LYS A 107 -12.52 -5.57 -9.55
N LYS A 108 -11.54 -5.87 -10.41
CA LYS A 108 -10.67 -4.84 -10.99
C LYS A 108 -11.48 -4.02 -12.00
N LYS A 109 -11.51 -2.70 -11.82
CA LYS A 109 -12.05 -1.73 -12.77
C LYS A 109 -10.94 -0.79 -13.18
N LYS A 110 -10.63 -0.73 -14.48
CA LYS A 110 -9.67 0.22 -15.04
C LYS A 110 -10.44 1.28 -15.84
N SER A 111 -10.12 2.54 -15.60
CA SER A 111 -10.68 3.67 -16.35
C SER A 111 -9.50 4.44 -16.96
N ASN A 112 -9.55 4.68 -18.27
CA ASN A 112 -8.52 5.43 -18.97
C ASN A 112 -9.11 6.79 -19.36
N PHE A 113 -8.41 7.87 -19.01
CA PHE A 113 -8.79 9.23 -19.37
C PHE A 113 -7.77 9.78 -20.36
N PHE A 114 -8.24 10.45 -21.40
CA PHE A 114 -7.36 11.17 -22.32
C PHE A 114 -6.80 12.42 -21.64
N SER A 115 -5.53 12.73 -21.86
CA SER A 115 -4.91 13.97 -21.40
C SER A 115 -5.49 15.20 -22.12
N SER A 116 -4.95 16.38 -21.82
CA SER A 116 -5.30 17.62 -22.52
C SER A 116 -5.30 17.42 -24.04
N PRO A 117 -6.32 17.94 -24.77
CA PRO A 117 -7.36 18.87 -24.32
C PRO A 117 -8.62 18.23 -23.70
N TYR A 118 -8.72 16.90 -23.68
CA TYR A 118 -9.96 16.19 -23.31
C TYR A 118 -10.19 16.13 -21.79
N SER A 119 -9.12 16.14 -21.01
CA SER A 119 -9.20 16.26 -19.56
C SER A 119 -7.97 16.97 -18.99
N THR A 120 -8.05 17.38 -17.73
CA THR A 120 -6.92 17.89 -16.96
C THR A 120 -6.12 16.76 -16.28
N CYS A 121 -6.30 15.50 -16.70
CA CYS A 121 -5.55 14.38 -16.15
C CYS A 121 -4.07 14.52 -16.50
N ALA A 122 -3.22 14.48 -15.47
CA ALA A 122 -1.77 14.50 -15.60
C ALA A 122 -1.21 13.16 -15.07
N ASN A 123 -0.28 12.58 -15.82
CA ASN A 123 0.36 11.31 -15.47
C ASN A 123 1.65 11.50 -14.65
N GLN A 124 2.06 12.74 -14.43
CA GLN A 124 3.29 13.09 -13.75
C GLN A 124 3.01 14.10 -12.62
N PRO A 125 3.77 14.03 -11.52
CA PRO A 125 3.75 15.08 -10.49
C PRO A 125 4.19 16.43 -11.05
N SER A 126 3.87 17.51 -10.35
CA SER A 126 4.46 18.82 -10.64
C SER A 126 5.92 18.85 -10.21
N SER A 127 6.76 19.65 -10.87
CA SER A 127 8.19 19.81 -10.57
C SER A 127 8.52 20.01 -9.08
N VAL A 128 7.66 20.74 -8.35
CA VAL A 128 7.83 21.02 -6.91
C VAL A 128 7.85 19.77 -6.03
N ILE A 129 7.15 18.71 -6.42
CA ILE A 129 7.00 17.47 -5.63
C ILE A 129 7.66 16.26 -6.29
N MET A 130 8.34 16.45 -7.44
CA MET A 130 9.01 15.36 -8.17
C MET A 130 10.06 14.67 -7.31
N ASP A 131 11.00 15.43 -6.74
CA ASP A 131 12.05 14.88 -5.87
C ASP A 131 11.48 14.13 -4.67
N MET A 132 10.44 14.69 -4.03
CA MET A 132 9.79 14.01 -2.91
C MET A 132 9.17 12.69 -3.34
N PHE A 133 8.52 12.66 -4.50
CA PHE A 133 7.89 11.47 -5.06
C PHE A 133 8.92 10.40 -5.47
N GLU A 134 10.01 10.78 -6.13
CA GLU A 134 11.06 9.85 -6.56
C GLU A 134 11.83 9.24 -5.39
N ASN A 135 12.00 9.98 -4.30
CA ASN A 135 12.63 9.48 -3.08
C ASN A 135 11.64 8.82 -2.11
N TYR A 136 10.34 8.76 -2.44
CA TYR A 136 9.32 8.18 -1.59
C TYR A 136 9.31 6.65 -1.70
N ASN A 137 10.05 5.99 -0.81
CA ASN A 137 10.24 4.52 -0.73
C ASN A 137 10.95 3.88 -1.95
N ASP A 138 11.51 2.68 -1.75
CA ASP A 138 12.29 1.93 -2.75
C ASP A 138 11.47 1.25 -3.87
N ALA A 139 10.13 1.41 -3.85
CA ALA A 139 9.21 0.81 -4.81
C ALA A 139 8.76 1.79 -5.92
N ASP A 140 8.49 1.26 -7.11
CA ASP A 140 8.12 2.00 -8.33
C ASP A 140 6.63 2.33 -8.33
N TYR A 141 6.28 3.36 -7.55
CA TYR A 141 4.92 3.85 -7.49
C TYR A 141 4.66 4.85 -8.63
N GLY A 142 3.58 4.63 -9.37
CA GLY A 142 2.97 5.54 -10.31
C GLY A 142 2.20 6.65 -9.60
N TYR A 143 2.12 7.78 -10.31
CA TYR A 143 1.45 8.98 -9.81
C TYR A 143 -0.07 8.76 -9.64
N SER A 144 -0.61 9.27 -8.54
CA SER A 144 -2.05 9.30 -8.30
C SER A 144 -2.48 10.60 -7.63
N ARG A 145 -3.75 10.96 -7.79
CA ARG A 145 -4.35 12.14 -7.13
C ARG A 145 -4.18 12.09 -5.61
N MET A 146 -4.18 10.89 -5.05
CA MET A 146 -4.10 10.68 -3.61
C MET A 146 -2.69 10.97 -3.10
N ILE A 147 -1.67 10.49 -3.81
CA ILE A 147 -0.26 10.79 -3.53
C ILE A 147 0.01 12.29 -3.66
N CYS A 148 -0.52 12.94 -4.71
CA CYS A 148 -0.41 14.38 -4.89
C CYS A 148 -0.89 15.17 -3.66
N ARG A 149 -2.05 14.80 -3.12
CA ARG A 149 -2.61 15.43 -1.91
C ARG A 149 -1.77 15.16 -0.68
N GLY A 150 -1.30 13.93 -0.48
CA GLY A 150 -0.44 13.57 0.64
C GLY A 150 0.87 14.37 0.63
N LEU A 151 1.57 14.40 -0.50
CA LEU A 151 2.82 15.16 -0.64
C LEU A 151 2.59 16.67 -0.50
N CYS A 152 1.50 17.20 -1.04
CA CYS A 152 1.17 18.61 -0.88
C CYS A 152 0.96 19.00 0.60
N LEU A 153 0.25 18.18 1.36
CA LEU A 153 0.07 18.40 2.80
C LEU A 153 1.41 18.35 3.55
N MET A 154 2.29 17.41 3.22
CA MET A 154 3.64 17.35 3.78
C MET A 154 4.40 18.65 3.51
N VAL A 155 4.44 19.12 2.26
CA VAL A 155 5.11 20.39 1.89
C VAL A 155 4.56 21.58 2.69
N LEU A 156 3.23 21.66 2.86
CA LEU A 156 2.60 22.74 3.62
C LEU A 156 2.96 22.69 5.11
N GLN A 157 2.97 21.50 5.71
CA GLN A 157 3.39 21.31 7.10
C GLN A 157 4.85 21.73 7.32
N TYR A 158 5.76 21.32 6.43
CA TYR A 158 7.16 21.74 6.51
C TYR A 158 7.32 23.26 6.42
N ARG A 159 6.59 23.93 5.52
CA ARG A 159 6.62 25.39 5.40
C ARG A 159 6.09 26.10 6.65
N MET A 160 5.00 25.61 7.23
CA MET A 160 4.44 26.19 8.47
C MET A 160 5.41 26.03 9.65
N LEU A 161 6.03 24.84 9.81
CA LEU A 161 7.03 24.61 10.85
C LEU A 161 8.23 25.56 10.71
N PHE A 162 8.72 25.76 9.48
CA PHE A 162 9.83 26.68 9.22
C PHE A 162 9.49 28.13 9.57
N LEU A 163 8.27 28.57 9.28
CA LEU A 163 7.79 29.91 9.61
C LEU A 163 7.56 30.11 11.12
N SER A 164 7.30 29.05 11.88
CA SER A 164 7.14 29.11 13.34
C SER A 164 8.47 29.09 14.12
N LEU A 165 9.58 28.79 13.44
CA LEU A 165 10.93 28.76 14.00
C LEU A 165 11.72 30.05 13.72
N LEU A 166 11.11 31.00 13.00
CA LEU A 166 11.61 32.35 12.70
C LEU A 166 10.81 33.38 13.49
#